data_AF-A0A9E5TBZ4-F1
#
_entry.id   AF-A0A9E5TBZ4-F1
#
_cell.length_a   1.000
_cell.length_b   1.000
_cell.length_c   1.000
_cell.angle_alpha   90.00
_cell.angle_beta   90.00
_cell.angle_gamma   90.00
#
_symmetry.space_group_name_H-M   'P 1'
#
loop_
_entity.id
_entity.type
_entity.pdbx_description
1 polymer ?
#
loop_
_entity_poly.entity_id
_entity_poly.type
_entity_poly.pdbx_seq_one_letter_code
_entity_poly.pdbx_strand_id
1 'polypeptide(L)'
;YAGMLPERRDITYFITHPCHAPMFGHETDPEAQQDFFGGDRAKQSIVCSLHQGPEKDYVKGEAIARVIFAPILQSYRITTEQMAILEPALVETLGLTCVYVMKEAMDEAVRMGVPKAVAQDFLFSHLRCMVGEVFLLEGSTLSEGAKLAVAEAKKQIFQPDWMKIMKIENIK
;
A
#
# COMPACT_ATOMS: atom_id res chain seq x y z
N TYR A 1 -14.89 8.09 9.64
CA TYR A 1 -14.16 9.34 9.37
C TYR A 1 -14.95 10.25 8.43
N ALA A 2 -15.39 9.77 7.28
CA ALA A 2 -16.16 10.51 6.26
C ALA A 2 -17.60 10.96 6.63
N GLY A 3 -17.96 11.05 7.91
CA GLY A 3 -19.34 11.34 8.35
C GLY A 3 -20.38 10.26 8.01
N MET A 4 -19.96 9.11 7.46
CA MET A 4 -20.85 8.03 7.02
C MET A 4 -21.33 7.13 8.16
N LEU A 5 -20.62 7.09 9.29
CA LEU A 5 -21.04 6.33 10.46
C LEU A 5 -21.92 7.21 11.36
N PRO A 6 -23.05 6.70 11.87
CA PRO A 6 -23.92 7.47 12.76
C PRO A 6 -23.23 7.74 14.11
N GLU A 7 -23.50 8.89 14.71
CA GLU A 7 -23.05 9.21 16.07
C GLU A 7 -23.79 8.33 17.08
N ARG A 8 -23.08 7.38 17.70
CA ARG A 8 -23.62 6.42 18.67
C ARG A 8 -22.66 6.22 19.81
N ARG A 9 -22.75 7.07 20.84
CA ARG A 9 -21.81 7.06 21.98
C ARG A 9 -21.90 5.82 22.87
N ASP A 10 -22.95 5.01 22.69
CA ASP A 10 -23.24 3.79 23.44
C ASP A 10 -22.60 2.53 22.84
N ILE A 11 -21.95 2.64 21.68
CA ILE A 11 -21.27 1.50 21.03
C ILE A 11 -19.79 1.81 20.76
N THR A 12 -19.02 0.75 20.54
CA THR A 12 -17.62 0.85 20.15
C THR A 12 -17.49 0.77 18.63
N TYR A 13 -16.68 1.66 18.06
CA TYR A 13 -16.22 1.54 16.68
C TYR A 13 -14.74 1.19 16.68
N PHE A 14 -14.46 -0.06 16.31
CA PHE A 14 -13.13 -0.57 16.09
C PHE A 14 -12.95 -0.84 14.59
N ILE A 15 -11.86 -0.34 14.03
CA ILE A 15 -11.55 -0.44 12.61
C ILE A 15 -10.23 -1.20 12.49
N THR A 16 -10.17 -2.16 11.58
CA THR A 16 -8.93 -2.87 11.27
C THR A 16 -8.78 -3.00 9.76
N HIS A 17 -7.54 -2.95 9.29
CA HIS A 17 -7.20 -3.11 7.89
C HIS A 17 -5.94 -3.96 7.74
N PRO A 18 -5.89 -4.91 6.78
CA PRO A 18 -4.68 -5.64 6.47
C PRO A 18 -3.67 -4.74 5.75
N CYS A 19 -2.37 -5.01 5.96
CA CYS A 19 -1.31 -4.45 5.14
C CYS A 19 -1.00 -5.31 3.90
N HIS A 20 -1.61 -6.50 3.81
CA HIS A 20 -1.28 -7.56 2.85
C HIS A 20 0.11 -8.17 3.04
N ALA A 21 0.40 -9.23 2.29
CA ALA A 21 1.69 -9.90 2.31
C ALA A 21 2.81 -8.95 1.86
N PRO A 22 3.95 -8.87 2.59
CA PRO A 22 5.03 -7.96 2.22
C PRO A 22 5.67 -8.27 0.87
N MET A 23 5.87 -7.25 0.03
CA MET A 23 6.60 -7.37 -1.25
C MET A 23 8.03 -7.93 -1.06
N PHE A 24 8.69 -7.57 0.04
CA PHE A 24 10.01 -8.08 0.42
C PHE A 24 9.90 -8.92 1.70
N GLY A 25 9.10 -9.98 1.64
CA GLY A 25 8.95 -10.96 2.71
C GLY A 25 10.07 -12.00 2.76
N HIS A 26 10.01 -12.86 3.77
CA HIS A 26 10.92 -14.00 3.98
C HIS A 26 10.21 -15.35 3.89
N GLU A 27 9.03 -15.39 3.26
CA GLU A 27 8.30 -16.65 3.07
C GLU A 27 9.12 -17.62 2.22
N THR A 28 9.26 -18.86 2.72
CA THR A 28 9.98 -19.94 2.03
C THR A 28 9.03 -20.97 1.43
N ASP A 29 7.77 -20.99 1.87
CA ASP A 29 6.71 -21.82 1.31
C ASP A 29 6.25 -21.23 -0.04
N PRO A 30 6.31 -22.00 -1.16
CA PRO A 30 5.84 -21.54 -2.45
C PRO A 30 4.36 -21.12 -2.46
N GLU A 31 3.48 -21.75 -1.65
CA GLU A 31 2.08 -21.34 -1.57
C GLU A 31 1.95 -19.97 -0.90
N ALA A 32 2.71 -19.73 0.18
CA ALA A 32 2.77 -18.42 0.82
C ALA A 32 3.36 -17.34 -0.10
N GLN A 33 4.32 -17.67 -0.97
CA GLN A 33 4.85 -16.71 -1.94
C GLN A 33 3.83 -16.27 -3.01
N GLN A 34 2.77 -17.06 -3.24
CA GLN A 34 1.67 -16.74 -4.16
C GLN A 34 0.46 -16.11 -3.47
N ASP A 35 0.45 -16.05 -2.13
CA ASP A 35 -0.58 -15.38 -1.36
C ASP A 35 -0.32 -13.85 -1.33
N PHE A 36 -0.65 -13.19 -2.45
CA PHE A 36 -0.47 -11.74 -2.60
C PHE A 36 -1.43 -10.92 -1.72
N PHE A 37 -2.59 -11.49 -1.38
CA PHE A 37 -3.62 -10.79 -0.61
C PHE A 37 -3.36 -10.89 0.90
N GLY A 38 -2.80 -12.00 1.37
CA GLY A 38 -2.68 -12.33 2.78
C GLY A 38 -3.98 -12.92 3.34
N GLY A 39 -3.88 -13.58 4.50
CA GLY A 39 -5.03 -14.18 5.18
C GLY A 39 -5.22 -15.67 4.90
N ASP A 40 -4.26 -16.29 4.21
CA ASP A 40 -4.23 -17.73 3.99
C ASP A 40 -2.89 -18.32 4.48
N ARG A 41 -1.81 -18.07 3.74
CA ARG A 41 -0.50 -18.69 3.99
C ARG A 41 0.56 -17.65 4.32
N ALA A 42 0.58 -16.53 3.61
CA ALA A 42 1.56 -15.47 3.83
C ALA A 42 1.25 -14.72 5.12
N LYS A 43 2.29 -14.48 5.93
CA LYS A 43 2.15 -13.61 7.09
C LYS A 43 2.01 -12.16 6.64
N GLN A 44 1.09 -11.44 7.29
CA GLN A 44 0.85 -10.02 7.02
C GLN A 44 0.77 -9.21 8.31
N SER A 45 1.06 -7.92 8.20
CA SER A 45 0.74 -6.99 9.29
C SER A 45 -0.70 -6.49 9.18
N ILE A 46 -1.25 -6.01 10.29
CA ILE A 46 -2.55 -5.32 10.34
C ILE A 46 -2.39 -3.99 11.05
N VAL A 47 -3.25 -3.04 10.71
CA VAL A 47 -3.44 -1.80 11.46
C VAL A 47 -4.80 -1.81 12.13
N CYS A 48 -4.86 -1.27 13.35
CA CYS A 48 -6.03 -1.31 14.21
C CYS A 48 -6.27 0.07 14.82
N SER A 49 -7.54 0.50 14.86
CA SER A 49 -7.95 1.78 15.42
C SER A 49 -9.20 1.62 16.29
N LEU A 50 -9.13 2.10 17.53
CA LEU A 50 -10.32 2.35 18.34
C LEU A 50 -10.78 3.78 18.08
N HIS A 51 -11.77 3.95 17.19
CA HIS A 51 -12.28 5.26 16.80
C HIS A 51 -13.09 5.90 17.94
N GLN A 52 -13.91 5.09 18.60
CA GLN A 52 -14.65 5.46 19.81
C GLN A 52 -14.93 4.23 20.66
N GLY A 53 -15.12 4.43 21.96
CA GLY A 53 -15.40 3.38 22.93
C GLY A 53 -14.39 3.36 24.07
N PRO A 54 -14.61 2.52 25.10
CA PRO A 54 -13.68 2.38 26.20
C PRO A 54 -12.42 1.64 25.76
N GLU A 55 -11.28 2.04 26.31
CA GLU A 55 -9.95 1.50 25.98
C GLU A 55 -9.86 -0.04 26.03
N LYS A 56 -10.59 -0.67 26.96
CA LYS A 56 -10.68 -2.13 27.11
C LYS A 56 -11.18 -2.85 25.85
N ASP A 57 -11.89 -2.16 24.96
CA ASP A 57 -12.41 -2.75 23.73
C ASP A 57 -11.38 -2.78 22.60
N TYR A 58 -10.29 -1.99 22.67
CA TYR A 58 -9.18 -2.11 21.73
C TYR A 58 -8.62 -3.54 21.74
N VAL A 59 -8.34 -4.07 22.92
CA VAL A 59 -7.77 -5.43 23.10
C VAL A 59 -8.70 -6.50 22.51
N LYS A 60 -10.02 -6.34 22.66
CA LYS A 60 -11.00 -7.26 22.08
C LYS A 60 -11.03 -7.18 20.56
N GLY A 61 -11.07 -5.96 20.01
CA GLY A 61 -11.06 -5.73 18.58
C GLY A 61 -9.81 -6.27 17.92
N GLU A 62 -8.64 -6.03 18.53
CA GLU A 62 -7.36 -6.54 18.05
C GLU A 62 -7.31 -8.07 18.09
N ALA A 63 -7.81 -8.71 19.15
CA ALA A 63 -7.88 -10.16 19.22
C ALA A 63 -8.72 -10.76 18.08
N ILE A 64 -9.85 -10.13 17.73
CA ILE A 64 -10.69 -10.54 16.60
C ILE A 64 -9.95 -10.31 15.28
N ALA A 65 -9.35 -9.12 15.09
CA ALA A 65 -8.61 -8.75 13.89
C ALA A 65 -7.48 -9.75 13.58
N ARG A 66 -6.75 -10.15 14.63
CA ARG A 66 -5.68 -11.15 14.51
C ARG A 66 -6.15 -12.53 14.09
N VAL A 67 -7.40 -12.89 14.38
CA VAL A 67 -7.99 -14.16 13.96
C VAL A 67 -8.44 -14.09 12.50
N ILE A 68 -9.15 -13.03 12.12
CA ILE A 68 -9.73 -12.93 10.77
C ILE A 68 -8.68 -12.67 9.67
N PHE A 69 -7.53 -12.08 10.02
CA PHE A 69 -6.43 -11.80 9.09
C PHE A 69 -5.21 -12.71 9.29
N ALA A 70 -5.33 -13.77 10.10
CA ALA A 70 -4.24 -14.71 10.32
C ALA A 70 -3.71 -15.29 8.99
N PRO A 71 -2.39 -15.53 8.85
CA PRO A 71 -1.36 -15.39 9.89
C PRO A 71 -0.78 -13.96 10.01
N ILE A 72 -0.55 -13.51 11.25
CA ILE A 72 -0.13 -12.12 11.54
C ILE A 72 1.37 -12.01 11.85
N LEU A 73 2.06 -11.07 11.20
CA LEU A 73 3.37 -10.56 11.58
C LEU A 73 3.27 -9.63 12.80
N GLN A 74 2.62 -8.48 12.60
CA GLN A 74 2.49 -7.43 13.61
C GLN A 74 1.08 -6.82 13.58
N SER A 75 0.63 -6.32 14.73
CA SER A 75 -0.58 -5.50 14.84
C SER A 75 -0.17 -4.12 15.32
N TYR A 76 -0.49 -3.09 14.54
CA TYR A 76 -0.13 -1.72 14.84
C TYR A 76 -1.37 -0.92 15.25
N ARG A 77 -1.29 -0.27 16.41
CA ARG A 77 -2.31 0.69 16.82
C ARG A 77 -2.09 2.04 16.14
N ILE A 78 -3.12 2.55 15.47
CA ILE A 78 -3.11 3.87 14.83
C ILE A 78 -4.42 4.62 15.09
N THR A 79 -4.41 5.94 14.87
CA THR A 79 -5.64 6.72 14.85
C THR A 79 -6.43 6.45 13.58
N THR A 80 -7.74 6.72 13.60
CA THR A 80 -8.58 6.58 12.39
C THR A 80 -8.14 7.54 11.29
N GLU A 81 -7.64 8.72 11.67
CA GLU A 81 -7.08 9.69 10.72
C GLU A 81 -5.80 9.18 10.04
N GLN A 82 -4.89 8.57 10.81
CA GLN A 82 -3.71 7.92 10.26
C GLN A 82 -4.10 6.78 9.31
N MET A 83 -5.13 6.01 9.65
CA MET A 83 -5.66 4.97 8.76
C MET A 83 -6.16 5.56 7.45
N ALA A 84 -6.89 6.68 7.49
CA ALA A 84 -7.37 7.37 6.29
C ALA A 84 -6.23 7.90 5.39
N ILE A 85 -5.12 8.32 6.00
CA ILE A 85 -3.89 8.72 5.28
C ILE A 85 -3.24 7.53 4.59
N LEU A 86 -3.22 6.36 5.22
CA LEU A 86 -2.73 5.13 4.59
C LEU A 86 -3.67 4.70 3.46
N GLU A 87 -4.97 4.62 3.74
CA GLU A 87 -5.99 4.22 2.79
C GLU A 87 -7.26 5.08 2.96
N PRO A 88 -7.70 5.80 1.92
CA PRO A 88 -7.35 5.61 0.51
C PRO A 88 -6.13 6.40 0.01
N ALA A 89 -5.58 7.36 0.77
CA ALA A 89 -4.67 8.36 0.15
C ALA A 89 -3.34 7.78 -0.35
N LEU A 90 -2.61 7.04 0.49
CA LEU A 90 -1.30 6.49 0.11
C LEU A 90 -1.42 5.30 -0.83
N VAL A 91 -2.20 4.28 -0.45
CA VAL A 91 -2.15 2.98 -1.15
C VAL A 91 -3.09 2.91 -2.35
N GLU A 92 -4.29 3.47 -2.29
CA GLU A 92 -5.23 3.45 -3.43
C GLU A 92 -5.00 4.66 -4.36
N THR A 93 -5.09 5.87 -3.83
CA THR A 93 -5.07 7.10 -4.66
C THR A 93 -3.71 7.28 -5.33
N LEU A 94 -2.60 7.10 -4.62
CA LEU A 94 -1.27 7.19 -5.19
C LEU A 94 -0.77 5.83 -5.70
N GLY A 95 -0.70 4.83 -4.82
CA GLY A 95 -0.08 3.54 -5.11
C GLY A 95 -0.76 2.79 -6.26
N LEU A 96 -2.04 2.49 -6.12
CA LEU A 96 -2.80 1.74 -7.12
C LEU A 96 -2.91 2.50 -8.44
N THR A 97 -3.12 3.82 -8.42
CA THR A 97 -3.08 4.66 -9.64
C THR A 97 -1.75 4.53 -10.37
N CYS A 98 -0.61 4.63 -9.68
CA CYS A 98 0.69 4.45 -10.31
C CYS A 98 0.86 3.05 -10.91
N VAL A 99 0.37 2.00 -10.24
CA VAL A 99 0.38 0.62 -10.77
C VAL A 99 -0.46 0.50 -12.04
N TYR A 100 -1.64 1.11 -12.10
CA TYR A 100 -2.46 1.15 -13.31
C TYR A 100 -1.76 1.89 -14.45
N VAL A 101 -1.17 3.06 -14.20
CA VAL A 101 -0.42 3.82 -15.22
C VAL A 101 0.77 3.01 -15.75
N MET A 102 1.48 2.27 -14.87
CA MET A 102 2.56 1.37 -15.31
C MET A 102 2.05 0.22 -16.19
N LYS A 103 0.89 -0.35 -15.86
CA LYS A 103 0.24 -1.36 -16.70
C LYS A 103 -0.15 -0.80 -18.07
N GLU A 104 -0.75 0.38 -18.10
CA GLU A 104 -1.13 1.06 -19.35
C GLU A 104 0.09 1.32 -20.24
N ALA A 105 1.19 1.82 -19.66
CA ALA A 105 2.44 2.03 -20.38
C ALA A 105 3.04 0.72 -20.92
N MET A 106 2.95 -0.38 -20.17
CA MET A 106 3.38 -1.71 -20.64
C MET A 106 2.51 -2.18 -21.81
N ASP A 107 1.19 -2.07 -21.69
CA ASP A 107 0.24 -2.47 -22.74
C ASP A 107 0.47 -1.63 -24.02
N GLU A 108 0.79 -0.34 -23.88
CA GLU A 108 1.16 0.54 -24.99
C GLU A 108 2.48 0.12 -25.66
N ALA A 109 3.50 -0.26 -24.88
CA ALA A 109 4.75 -0.80 -25.44
C ALA A 109 4.50 -2.07 -26.26
N VAL A 110 3.57 -2.93 -25.80
CA VAL A 110 3.13 -4.10 -26.57
C VAL A 110 2.43 -3.70 -27.86
N ARG A 111 1.54 -2.70 -27.82
CA ARG A 111 0.89 -2.14 -29.00
C ARG A 111 1.89 -1.58 -30.02
N MET A 112 3.01 -1.03 -29.55
CA MET A 112 4.12 -0.55 -30.39
C MET A 112 4.99 -1.65 -30.99
N GLY A 113 4.70 -2.93 -30.69
CA GLY A 113 5.36 -4.10 -31.29
C GLY A 113 6.32 -4.85 -30.37
N VAL A 114 6.46 -4.45 -29.11
CA VAL A 114 7.26 -5.23 -28.14
C VAL A 114 6.51 -6.53 -27.80
N PRO A 115 7.15 -7.72 -27.89
CA PRO A 115 6.50 -8.96 -27.47
C PRO A 115 6.07 -8.88 -26.00
N LYS A 116 4.83 -9.29 -25.69
CA LYS A 116 4.25 -9.18 -24.34
C LYS A 116 5.13 -9.77 -23.24
N ALA A 117 5.67 -10.97 -23.46
CA ALA A 117 6.55 -11.62 -22.48
C ALA A 117 7.81 -10.78 -22.21
N VAL A 118 8.39 -10.16 -23.24
CA VAL A 118 9.56 -9.28 -23.10
C VAL A 118 9.21 -8.02 -22.31
N ALA A 119 8.06 -7.40 -22.58
CA ALA A 119 7.60 -6.23 -21.83
C ALA A 119 7.36 -6.55 -20.35
N GLN A 120 6.74 -7.71 -20.06
CA GLN A 120 6.48 -8.17 -18.70
C GLN A 120 7.77 -8.48 -17.93
N ASP A 121 8.66 -9.30 -18.51
CA ASP A 121 9.93 -9.67 -17.87
C ASP A 121 10.78 -8.43 -17.61
N PHE A 122 10.84 -7.51 -18.57
CA PHE A 122 11.61 -6.27 -18.43
C PHE A 122 11.01 -5.37 -17.35
N LEU A 123 9.71 -5.10 -17.36
CA LEU A 123 9.08 -4.21 -16.37
C LEU A 123 9.14 -4.79 -14.95
N PHE A 124 8.74 -6.05 -14.76
CA PHE A 124 8.62 -6.63 -13.41
C PHE A 124 9.97 -6.80 -12.71
N SER A 125 11.01 -7.20 -13.45
CA SER A 125 12.37 -7.28 -12.91
C SER A 125 12.91 -5.91 -12.49
N HIS A 126 12.65 -4.87 -13.29
CA HIS A 126 13.03 -3.50 -12.95
C HIS A 126 12.25 -2.98 -11.75
N LEU A 127 10.94 -3.24 -11.64
CA LEU A 127 10.14 -2.81 -10.49
C LEU A 127 10.69 -3.39 -9.19
N ARG A 128 11.03 -4.68 -9.16
CA ARG A 128 11.64 -5.30 -7.97
C ARG A 128 12.93 -4.58 -7.56
N CYS A 129 13.81 -4.32 -8.52
CA CYS A 129 15.08 -3.64 -8.28
C CYS A 129 14.85 -2.20 -7.79
N MET A 130 14.09 -1.41 -8.54
CA MET A 130 13.84 0.01 -8.25
C MET A 130 13.18 0.21 -6.88
N VAL A 131 12.18 -0.59 -6.53
CA VAL A 131 11.54 -0.48 -5.21
C VAL A 131 12.53 -0.86 -4.10
N GLY A 132 13.34 -1.91 -4.29
CA GLY A 132 14.37 -2.30 -3.34
C GLY A 132 15.42 -1.20 -3.12
N GLU A 133 15.94 -0.63 -4.20
CA GLU A 133 16.94 0.44 -4.15
C GLU A 133 16.42 1.73 -3.50
N VAL A 134 15.17 2.11 -3.80
CA VAL A 134 14.59 3.37 -3.29
C VAL A 134 14.16 3.26 -1.83
N PHE A 135 13.61 2.11 -1.41
CA PHE A 135 13.00 1.98 -0.07
C PHE A 135 13.83 1.22 0.96
N LEU A 136 14.74 0.32 0.56
CA LEU A 136 15.47 -0.54 1.50
C LEU A 136 16.95 -0.20 1.66
N LEU A 137 17.55 0.50 0.70
CA LEU A 137 18.96 0.89 0.76
C LEU A 137 19.10 2.31 1.30
N GLU A 138 19.95 2.48 2.32
CA GLU A 138 20.28 3.81 2.85
C GLU A 138 21.10 4.58 1.81
N GLY A 139 20.55 5.71 1.35
CA GLY A 139 21.12 6.45 0.23
C GLY A 139 20.74 5.81 -1.10
N SER A 140 20.11 6.60 -1.97
CA SER A 140 19.71 6.14 -3.30
C SER A 140 20.94 5.68 -4.09
N THR A 141 21.02 4.38 -4.39
CA THR A 141 22.01 3.81 -5.33
C THR A 141 21.75 4.22 -6.78
N LEU A 142 20.60 4.85 -7.07
CA LEU A 142 20.32 5.42 -8.38
C LEU A 142 21.40 6.42 -8.79
N SER A 143 21.83 6.33 -10.03
CA SER A 143 22.75 7.30 -10.63
C SER A 143 22.15 8.71 -10.62
N GLU A 144 23.00 9.74 -10.62
CA GLU A 144 22.54 11.13 -10.72
C GLU A 144 21.72 11.39 -12.00
N GLY A 145 22.07 10.70 -13.09
CA GLY A 145 21.29 10.74 -14.33
C GLY A 145 19.87 10.19 -14.16
N ALA A 146 19.70 9.08 -13.43
CA ALA A 146 18.39 8.51 -13.13
C ALA A 146 17.55 9.45 -12.23
N LYS A 147 18.15 10.07 -11.22
CA LYS A 147 17.47 11.05 -10.37
C LYS A 147 16.99 12.27 -11.17
N LEU A 148 17.83 12.78 -12.08
CA LEU A 148 17.46 13.89 -12.96
C LEU A 148 16.31 13.50 -13.90
N ALA A 149 16.36 12.29 -14.48
CA ALA A 149 15.30 11.77 -15.32
C ALA A 149 13.96 11.67 -14.57
N VAL A 150 13.97 11.17 -13.33
CA VAL A 150 12.77 11.15 -12.47
C VAL A 150 12.24 12.56 -12.22
N ALA A 151 13.12 13.52 -11.89
CA ALA A 151 12.72 14.90 -11.61
C ALA A 151 12.06 15.57 -12.83
N GLU A 152 12.56 15.32 -14.04
CA GLU A 152 11.98 15.85 -15.27
C GLU A 152 10.68 15.14 -15.65
N ALA A 153 10.67 13.80 -15.57
CA ALA A 153 9.48 13.00 -15.84
C ALA A 153 8.31 13.39 -14.92
N LYS A 154 8.58 13.69 -13.64
CA LYS A 154 7.55 14.14 -12.69
C LYS A 154 6.81 15.41 -13.14
N LYS A 155 7.48 16.32 -13.85
CA LYS A 155 6.85 17.55 -14.38
C LYS A 155 5.89 17.27 -15.54
N GLN A 156 6.13 16.18 -16.27
CA GLN A 156 5.32 15.80 -17.44
C GLN A 156 4.17 14.87 -17.05
N ILE A 157 4.39 13.98 -16.07
CA ILE A 157 3.45 12.92 -15.69
C ILE A 157 2.49 13.40 -14.59
N PHE A 158 2.96 14.18 -13.62
CA PHE A 158 2.15 14.56 -12.46
C PHE A 158 1.78 16.04 -12.47
N GLN A 159 0.61 16.34 -11.90
CA GLN A 159 0.21 17.71 -11.61
C GLN A 159 1.19 18.37 -10.62
N PRO A 160 1.53 19.67 -10.75
CA PRO A 160 2.52 20.32 -9.87
C PRO A 160 2.23 20.20 -8.38
N ASP A 161 0.95 20.14 -8.00
CA ASP A 161 0.47 20.06 -6.61
C ASP A 161 -0.07 18.67 -6.23
N TRP A 162 0.31 17.61 -6.96
CA TRP A 162 -0.26 16.26 -6.79
C TRP A 162 -0.22 15.74 -5.35
N MET A 163 0.77 16.14 -4.53
CA MET A 163 0.89 15.72 -3.12
C MET A 163 -0.29 16.19 -2.25
N LYS A 164 -1.14 17.11 -2.76
CA LYS A 164 -2.37 17.53 -2.07
C LYS A 164 -3.30 16.35 -1.74
N ILE A 165 -3.20 15.22 -2.44
CA ILE A 165 -3.97 13.99 -2.14
C ILE A 165 -3.70 13.47 -0.71
N MET A 166 -2.55 13.79 -0.12
CA MET A 166 -2.18 13.38 1.23
C MET A 166 -2.72 14.31 2.32
N LYS A 167 -3.32 15.45 1.95
CA LYS A 167 -3.89 16.40 2.90
C LYS A 167 -5.23 15.89 3.39
N ILE A 168 -5.45 15.96 4.70
CA ILE A 168 -6.62 15.36 5.32
C ILE A 168 -7.94 15.92 4.78
N GLU A 169 -8.00 17.21 4.43
CA GLU A 169 -9.18 17.83 3.82
C GLU A 169 -9.55 17.26 2.43
N ASN A 170 -8.61 16.59 1.76
CA ASN A 170 -8.81 15.98 0.45
C ASN A 170 -9.08 14.46 0.54
N ILE A 171 -8.98 13.87 1.73
CA ILE A 171 -9.28 12.46 1.98
C ILE A 171 -10.75 12.37 2.39
N LYS A 172 -11.58 11.81 1.52
CA LYS A 172 -13.03 11.69 1.72
C LYS A 172 -13.44 10.23 1.79
#